data_AF-A0A7W1IJ31-F1
#
_entry.id   AF-A0A7W1IJ31-F1
#
_cell.length_a   1.000
_cell.length_b   1.000
_cell.length_c   1.000
_cell.angle_alpha   90.00
_cell.angle_beta   90.00
_cell.angle_gamma   90.00
#
_symmetry.space_group_name_H-M   'P 1'
#
loop_
_entity.id
_entity.type
_entity.pdbx_description
1 polymer ?
#
loop_
_entity_poly.entity_id
_entity_poly.type
_entity_poly.pdbx_seq_one_letter_code
_entity_poly.pdbx_strand_id
1 'polypeptide(L)'
;MSSLPPDDKGNDPRDGLPGGDAHDADLDAHSGAPAPVGPFTRDNPLTFIVPEPLLLRLERVDRPGAAPGDQPVAFSRAGPGEVLLAMNAYPAALVDAFFASDAFGEPVIVVGAAWEEDGGVRGELSALLPEGTMRAIQESVSPDDDEDDEREPWAASATMTGTSYEETVGNQDDDDLHDLELDDDGEEDDEELGDDDDDEEEDLDDQPHFPLVIGAVLRFPENRKFPSDFELEVDDLMRAILEGRAMDASEKRIDNLLEGM
;
A
#
# COMPACT_ATOMS: atom_id res chain seq x y z
N MET A 1 -31.09 -58.90 68.52
CA MET A 1 -30.25 -58.49 69.67
C MET A 1 -28.90 -59.13 69.45
N SER A 2 -27.75 -58.48 69.49
CA SER A 2 -27.34 -57.08 69.44
C SER A 2 -25.81 -57.12 69.39
N SER A 3 -25.22 -56.21 68.63
CA SER A 3 -23.93 -55.55 68.90
C SER A 3 -22.63 -56.33 68.66
N LEU A 4 -22.07 -56.07 67.47
CA LEU A 4 -20.63 -56.04 67.15
C LEU A 4 -19.91 -54.89 67.91
N PRO A 5 -18.56 -54.97 68.05
CA PRO A 5 -17.75 -54.10 68.90
C PRO A 5 -17.42 -52.74 68.25
N PRO A 6 -16.98 -51.74 69.02
CA PRO A 6 -16.70 -50.42 68.48
C PRO A 6 -15.21 -50.13 68.22
N ASP A 7 -15.03 -49.17 67.31
CA ASP A 7 -14.00 -48.15 67.19
C ASP A 7 -12.65 -48.47 66.51
N ASP A 8 -12.73 -48.43 65.18
CA ASP A 8 -11.65 -48.19 64.22
C ASP A 8 -11.56 -46.69 63.88
N LYS A 9 -10.36 -46.15 64.07
CA LYS A 9 -9.69 -45.02 63.39
C LYS A 9 -10.49 -43.76 63.02
N GLY A 10 -10.25 -42.77 63.88
CA GLY A 10 -10.05 -41.34 63.64
C GLY A 10 -10.19 -40.79 62.22
N ASN A 11 -11.14 -39.88 62.08
CA ASN A 11 -11.18 -38.85 61.05
C ASN A 11 -11.91 -37.62 61.61
N ASP A 12 -11.24 -36.46 61.71
CA ASP A 12 -11.84 -35.13 61.46
C ASP A 12 -10.74 -34.04 61.38
N PRO A 13 -10.96 -32.92 60.65
CA PRO A 13 -10.06 -32.49 59.59
C PRO A 13 -9.94 -30.96 59.59
N ARG A 14 -8.98 -30.35 60.29
CA ARG A 14 -8.89 -28.89 60.26
C ARG A 14 -7.50 -28.38 60.62
N ASP A 15 -7.05 -27.51 59.71
CA ASP A 15 -6.24 -26.33 59.95
C ASP A 15 -4.72 -26.47 60.14
N GLY A 16 -4.02 -25.97 59.14
CA GLY A 16 -2.83 -25.15 59.37
C GLY A 16 -1.63 -25.47 58.50
N LEU A 17 -1.64 -25.09 57.23
CA LEU A 17 -0.40 -24.76 56.51
C LEU A 17 -0.47 -23.35 55.92
N PRO A 18 0.66 -22.60 55.95
CA PRO A 18 0.68 -21.15 55.87
C PRO A 18 0.87 -20.63 54.45
N GLY A 19 0.52 -19.35 54.28
CA GLY A 19 0.49 -18.64 53.00
C GLY A 19 1.82 -18.58 52.25
N GLY A 20 1.67 -18.54 50.93
CA GLY A 20 2.67 -18.20 49.93
C GLY A 20 1.94 -17.72 48.69
N ASP A 21 1.91 -16.40 48.53
CA ASP A 21 1.85 -15.66 47.28
C ASP A 21 0.89 -16.14 46.19
N ALA A 22 -0.35 -15.63 46.27
CA ALA A 22 -1.17 -15.42 45.08
C ALA A 22 -0.55 -14.26 44.28
N HIS A 23 0.47 -14.58 43.48
CA HIS A 23 0.86 -13.74 42.38
C HIS A 23 -0.22 -13.85 41.30
N ASP A 24 -0.77 -12.70 40.96
CA ASP A 24 -1.51 -12.42 39.75
C ASP A 24 -0.88 -13.16 38.55
N ALA A 25 -1.56 -14.21 38.10
CA ALA A 25 -1.35 -14.74 36.77
C ALA A 25 -2.48 -14.15 35.93
N ASP A 26 -2.15 -13.00 35.34
CA ASP A 26 -2.90 -12.35 34.27
C ASP A 26 -3.39 -13.41 33.28
N LEU A 27 -4.70 -13.67 33.30
CA LEU A 27 -5.41 -14.34 32.22
C LEU A 27 -5.69 -13.33 31.12
N ASP A 28 -4.64 -12.66 30.63
CA ASP A 28 -4.67 -11.97 29.35
C ASP A 28 -4.36 -13.00 28.26
N ALA A 29 -5.30 -13.93 28.07
CA ALA A 29 -5.45 -14.64 26.82
C ALA A 29 -6.08 -13.67 25.80
N HIS A 30 -5.33 -12.63 25.45
CA HIS A 30 -5.43 -12.09 24.11
C HIS A 30 -5.03 -13.25 23.19
N SER A 31 -6.03 -13.89 22.59
CA SER A 31 -5.89 -14.76 21.44
C SER A 31 -5.34 -13.91 20.27
N GLY A 32 -4.09 -13.47 20.39
CA GLY A 32 -3.32 -12.94 19.29
C GLY A 32 -3.08 -14.10 18.33
N ALA A 33 -3.39 -13.87 17.07
CA ALA A 33 -3.01 -14.78 16.01
C ALA A 33 -1.53 -15.19 16.19
N PRO A 34 -1.15 -16.45 15.91
CA PRO A 34 0.24 -16.87 16.02
C PRO A 34 1.12 -15.90 15.23
N ALA A 35 2.13 -15.34 15.89
CA ALA A 35 3.08 -14.43 15.26
C ALA A 35 3.74 -15.14 14.06
N PRO A 36 4.00 -14.44 12.95
CA PRO A 36 4.66 -15.03 11.77
C PRO A 36 5.98 -15.69 12.17
N VAL A 37 6.23 -16.92 11.70
CA VAL A 37 7.34 -17.79 12.15
C VAL A 37 8.46 -17.87 11.08
N GLY A 38 8.27 -17.29 9.90
CA GLY A 38 9.25 -17.27 8.81
C GLY A 38 10.19 -16.05 8.76
N PRO A 39 11.28 -16.11 7.96
CA PRO A 39 12.19 -14.97 7.73
C PRO A 39 11.57 -13.87 6.85
N PHE A 40 10.42 -14.13 6.24
CA PHE A 40 9.73 -13.23 5.33
C PHE A 40 8.60 -12.49 6.05
N THR A 41 8.86 -11.24 6.37
CA THR A 41 7.91 -10.32 7.01
C THR A 41 7.43 -9.29 6.01
N ARG A 42 6.44 -8.47 6.39
CA ARG A 42 5.99 -7.36 5.56
C ARG A 42 7.14 -6.41 5.17
N ASP A 43 8.10 -6.20 6.07
CA ASP A 43 9.26 -5.33 5.84
C ASP A 43 10.38 -6.01 5.04
N ASN A 44 10.32 -7.33 4.89
CA ASN A 44 11.27 -8.12 4.12
C ASN A 44 10.52 -9.25 3.38
N PRO A 45 9.69 -8.91 2.38
CA PRO A 45 8.89 -9.89 1.67
C PRO A 45 9.75 -10.67 0.68
N LEU A 46 9.28 -11.87 0.31
CA LEU A 46 9.79 -12.58 -0.86
C LEU A 46 9.20 -11.95 -2.12
N THR A 47 10.03 -11.32 -2.94
CA THR A 47 9.62 -10.66 -4.18
C THR A 47 9.86 -11.56 -5.39
N PHE A 48 8.96 -11.52 -6.36
CA PHE A 48 9.10 -12.19 -7.65
C PHE A 48 8.57 -11.31 -8.78
N ILE A 49 9.09 -11.52 -9.97
CA ILE A 49 8.74 -10.76 -11.17
C ILE A 49 8.07 -11.74 -12.13
N VAL A 50 6.93 -11.34 -12.70
CA VAL A 50 6.32 -12.10 -13.80
C VAL A 50 7.24 -11.95 -15.02
N PRO A 51 7.75 -13.05 -15.61
CA PRO A 51 8.83 -12.97 -16.60
C PRO A 51 8.47 -12.19 -17.87
N GLU A 52 7.20 -12.24 -18.26
CA GLU A 52 6.69 -11.55 -19.45
C GLU A 52 5.75 -10.43 -19.02
N PRO A 53 5.94 -9.19 -19.53
CA PRO A 53 5.00 -8.09 -19.32
C PRO A 53 3.58 -8.50 -19.74
N LEU A 54 2.61 -8.12 -18.91
CA LEU A 54 1.21 -8.50 -19.11
C LEU A 54 0.42 -7.31 -19.61
N LEU A 55 -0.32 -7.51 -20.70
CA LEU A 55 -1.38 -6.58 -21.08
C LEU A 55 -2.54 -6.74 -20.09
N LEU A 56 -2.76 -5.72 -19.26
CA LEU A 56 -3.81 -5.73 -18.26
C LEU A 56 -5.05 -5.02 -18.79
N ARG A 57 -6.22 -5.59 -18.51
CA ARG A 57 -7.51 -4.96 -18.74
C ARG A 57 -8.07 -4.51 -17.40
N LEU A 58 -8.42 -3.22 -17.34
CA LEU A 58 -9.07 -2.61 -16.20
C LEU A 58 -10.59 -2.53 -16.42
N GLU A 59 -11.38 -2.97 -15.45
CA GLU A 59 -12.83 -2.88 -15.48
C GLU A 59 -13.37 -2.32 -14.16
N ARG A 60 -14.30 -1.35 -14.21
CA ARG A 60 -15.03 -0.89 -13.02
C ARG A 60 -16.02 -1.98 -12.61
N VAL A 61 -16.00 -2.36 -11.34
CA VAL A 61 -16.91 -3.37 -10.79
C VAL A 61 -17.71 -2.80 -9.64
N ASP A 62 -18.88 -3.39 -9.37
CA ASP A 62 -19.65 -3.10 -8.17
C ASP A 62 -19.26 -4.10 -7.09
N ARG A 63 -18.69 -3.62 -5.98
CA ARG A 63 -18.26 -4.46 -4.87
C ARG A 63 -18.85 -3.96 -3.55
N PRO A 64 -19.66 -4.78 -2.85
CA PRO A 64 -20.14 -4.45 -1.53
C PRO A 64 -18.96 -4.28 -0.56
N GLY A 65 -18.95 -3.19 0.21
CA GLY A 65 -17.94 -2.95 1.24
C GLY A 65 -16.76 -2.06 0.82
N ALA A 66 -16.77 -1.50 -0.40
CA ALA A 66 -15.86 -0.42 -0.76
C ALA A 66 -16.09 0.81 0.12
N ALA A 67 -15.02 1.53 0.46
CA ALA A 67 -15.16 2.76 1.24
C ALA A 67 -15.89 3.83 0.42
N PRO A 68 -16.65 4.74 1.06
CA PRO A 68 -17.27 5.85 0.36
C PRO A 68 -16.22 6.69 -0.39
N GLY A 69 -16.43 6.92 -1.68
CA GLY A 69 -15.47 7.65 -2.54
C GLY A 69 -14.49 6.76 -3.30
N ASP A 70 -14.42 5.47 -2.97
CA ASP A 70 -13.63 4.50 -3.73
C ASP A 70 -14.44 3.84 -4.84
N GLN A 71 -13.76 3.57 -5.96
CA GLN A 71 -14.26 2.80 -7.09
C GLN A 71 -13.54 1.45 -7.14
N PRO A 72 -14.25 0.34 -6.89
CA PRO A 72 -13.72 -1.00 -7.09
C PRO A 72 -13.40 -1.24 -8.57
N VAL A 73 -12.27 -1.88 -8.82
CA VAL A 73 -11.80 -2.25 -10.15
C VAL A 73 -11.25 -3.68 -10.16
N ALA A 74 -11.43 -4.34 -11.30
CA ALA A 74 -10.87 -5.66 -11.58
C ALA A 74 -9.74 -5.53 -12.60
N PHE A 75 -8.64 -6.23 -12.35
CA PHE A 75 -7.49 -6.35 -13.25
C PHE A 75 -7.45 -7.76 -13.83
N SER A 76 -7.60 -7.86 -15.14
CA SER A 76 -7.57 -9.13 -15.87
C SER A 76 -6.41 -9.17 -16.86
N ARG A 77 -5.77 -10.33 -17.06
CA ARG A 77 -4.83 -10.52 -18.17
C ARG A 77 -5.60 -10.58 -19.48
N ALA A 78 -5.33 -9.67 -20.40
CA ALA A 78 -5.93 -9.67 -21.73
C ALA A 78 -5.39 -10.84 -22.59
N GLY A 79 -6.25 -11.42 -23.44
CA GLY A 79 -5.85 -12.48 -24.39
C GLY A 79 -6.86 -13.64 -24.52
N PRO A 80 -6.51 -14.68 -25.31
CA PRO A 80 -7.35 -15.87 -25.47
C PRO A 80 -7.36 -16.69 -24.18
N GLY A 81 -8.36 -16.42 -23.34
CA GLY A 81 -8.47 -16.98 -21.99
C GLY A 81 -8.21 -15.92 -20.94
N GLU A 82 -8.95 -14.80 -21.03
CA GLU A 82 -8.94 -13.71 -20.05
C GLU A 82 -9.02 -14.26 -18.62
N VAL A 83 -8.08 -13.84 -17.78
CA VAL A 83 -7.93 -14.34 -16.40
C VAL A 83 -8.01 -13.16 -15.45
N LEU A 84 -8.95 -13.19 -14.52
CA LEU A 84 -8.98 -12.25 -13.40
C LEU A 84 -7.75 -12.49 -12.52
N LEU A 85 -6.88 -11.49 -12.40
CA LEU A 85 -5.66 -11.57 -11.59
C LEU A 85 -5.91 -11.02 -10.19
N ALA A 86 -6.57 -9.87 -10.10
CA ALA A 86 -6.77 -9.17 -8.85
C ALA A 86 -7.98 -8.22 -8.92
N MET A 87 -8.49 -7.88 -7.74
CA MET A 87 -9.43 -6.78 -7.57
C MET A 87 -8.86 -5.84 -6.51
N ASN A 88 -9.06 -4.54 -6.70
CA ASN A 88 -8.74 -3.54 -5.69
C ASN A 88 -9.75 -2.40 -5.74
N ALA A 89 -9.72 -1.51 -4.75
CA ALA A 89 -10.50 -0.28 -4.74
C ALA A 89 -9.54 0.90 -4.59
N TYR A 90 -9.77 1.94 -5.39
CA TYR A 90 -8.98 3.17 -5.38
C TYR A 90 -9.93 4.37 -5.30
N PRO A 91 -9.45 5.56 -4.90
CA PRO A 91 -10.22 6.78 -5.04
C PRO A 91 -10.79 6.91 -6.45
N ALA A 92 -12.07 7.27 -6.58
CA ALA A 92 -12.75 7.30 -7.87
C ALA A 92 -12.03 8.19 -8.91
N ALA A 93 -11.50 9.34 -8.48
CA ALA A 93 -10.71 10.23 -9.33
C ALA A 93 -9.45 9.55 -9.91
N LEU A 94 -8.78 8.69 -9.12
CA LEU A 94 -7.62 7.94 -9.57
C LEU A 94 -8.02 6.86 -10.59
N VAL A 95 -9.18 6.22 -10.41
CA VAL A 95 -9.71 5.27 -11.41
C VAL A 95 -10.04 6.00 -12.71
N ASP A 96 -10.68 7.16 -12.63
CA ASP A 96 -10.99 7.97 -13.80
C ASP A 96 -9.71 8.38 -14.56
N ALA A 97 -8.65 8.74 -13.83
CA ALA A 97 -7.32 9.02 -14.36
C ALA A 97 -6.69 7.82 -15.10
N PHE A 98 -6.80 6.61 -14.56
CA PHE A 98 -6.31 5.39 -15.24
C PHE A 98 -6.98 5.19 -16.60
N PHE A 99 -8.29 5.45 -16.70
CA PHE A 99 -9.02 5.34 -17.97
C PHE A 99 -8.72 6.50 -18.92
N ALA A 100 -8.51 7.72 -18.40
CA ALA A 100 -8.21 8.89 -19.22
C ALA A 100 -6.82 8.85 -19.84
N SER A 101 -5.83 8.34 -19.09
CA SER A 101 -4.43 8.19 -19.51
C SER A 101 -4.12 6.90 -20.27
N ASP A 102 -5.11 6.01 -20.43
CA ASP A 102 -4.93 4.66 -20.97
C ASP A 102 -3.78 3.89 -20.28
N ALA A 103 -3.71 3.99 -18.94
CA ALA A 103 -2.56 3.53 -18.15
C ALA A 103 -2.19 2.04 -18.29
N PHE A 104 -3.10 1.23 -18.84
CA PHE A 104 -2.92 -0.20 -19.06
C PHE A 104 -3.13 -0.59 -20.54
N GLY A 105 -3.09 0.37 -21.46
CA GLY A 105 -3.18 0.14 -22.89
C GLY A 105 -1.97 -0.64 -23.46
N GLU A 106 -0.85 -0.59 -22.75
CA GLU A 106 0.39 -1.29 -23.09
C GLU A 106 0.72 -2.40 -22.06
N PRO A 107 1.52 -3.42 -22.45
CA PRO A 107 1.96 -4.45 -21.51
C PRO A 107 2.81 -3.88 -20.37
N VAL A 108 2.42 -4.16 -19.13
CA VAL A 108 3.13 -3.69 -17.92
C VAL A 108 3.84 -4.82 -17.21
N ILE A 109 4.98 -4.52 -16.57
CA ILE A 109 5.66 -5.49 -15.72
C ILE A 109 4.82 -5.69 -14.46
N VAL A 110 4.55 -6.96 -14.11
CA VAL A 110 3.86 -7.31 -12.88
C VAL A 110 4.85 -7.93 -11.91
N VAL A 111 4.91 -7.38 -10.71
CA VAL A 111 5.72 -7.86 -9.60
C VAL A 111 4.77 -8.32 -8.51
N GLY A 112 5.16 -9.31 -7.73
CA GLY A 112 4.48 -9.53 -6.48
C GLY A 112 5.43 -9.77 -5.32
N ALA A 113 4.88 -9.56 -4.14
CA ALA A 113 5.55 -9.64 -2.87
C ALA A 113 4.74 -10.55 -1.96
N ALA A 114 5.38 -11.51 -1.30
CA ALA A 114 4.72 -12.41 -0.38
C ALA A 114 5.41 -12.44 0.98
N TRP A 115 4.61 -12.48 2.04
CA TRP A 115 5.09 -12.55 3.41
C TRP A 115 4.14 -13.37 4.29
N GLU A 116 4.63 -13.81 5.45
CA GLU A 116 3.77 -14.45 6.44
C GLU A 116 2.88 -13.42 7.13
N GLU A 117 1.57 -13.68 7.16
CA GLU A 117 0.57 -12.83 7.82
C GLU A 117 -0.41 -13.73 8.59
N ASP A 118 -0.50 -13.55 9.91
CA ASP A 118 -1.44 -14.24 10.81
C ASP A 118 -1.48 -15.77 10.64
N GLY A 119 -0.30 -16.40 10.49
CA GLY A 119 -0.16 -17.85 10.24
C GLY A 119 -0.47 -18.29 8.80
N GLY A 120 -0.98 -17.39 7.95
CA GLY A 120 -1.17 -17.56 6.52
C GLY A 120 -0.03 -16.97 5.69
N VAL A 121 -0.22 -16.92 4.38
CA VAL A 121 0.65 -16.24 3.43
C VAL A 121 -0.16 -15.16 2.74
N ARG A 122 0.31 -13.92 2.81
CA ARG A 122 -0.24 -12.82 2.02
C ARG A 122 0.65 -12.61 0.81
N GLY A 123 0.04 -12.63 -0.37
CA GLY A 123 0.64 -12.18 -1.62
C GLY A 123 0.03 -10.86 -2.04
N GLU A 124 0.86 -9.91 -2.44
CA GLU A 124 0.47 -8.65 -3.03
C GLU A 124 0.98 -8.58 -4.47
N LEU A 125 0.14 -8.13 -5.38
CA LEU A 125 0.50 -7.88 -6.78
C LEU A 125 0.60 -6.38 -7.01
N SER A 126 1.67 -5.97 -7.69
CA SER A 126 1.88 -4.60 -8.16
C SER A 126 2.14 -4.59 -9.66
N ALA A 127 1.50 -3.68 -10.37
CA ALA A 127 1.87 -3.31 -11.74
C ALA A 127 2.91 -2.19 -11.66
N LEU A 128 4.00 -2.33 -12.40
CA LEU A 128 5.01 -1.30 -12.54
C LEU A 128 4.62 -0.40 -13.71
N LEU A 129 4.25 0.84 -13.41
CA LEU A 129 3.86 1.84 -14.40
C LEU A 129 5.08 2.69 -14.78
N PRO A 130 5.32 2.96 -16.07
CA PRO A 130 6.34 3.90 -16.52
C PRO A 130 6.09 5.32 -15.96
N GLU A 131 7.15 6.11 -15.84
CA GLU A 131 7.06 7.50 -15.35
C GLU A 131 6.08 8.35 -16.16
N GLY A 132 6.12 8.25 -17.49
CA GLY A 132 5.22 9.01 -18.38
C GLY A 132 3.75 8.75 -18.07
N THR A 133 3.38 7.47 -17.85
CA THR A 133 2.02 7.08 -17.45
C THR A 133 1.66 7.65 -16.08
N MET A 134 2.57 7.56 -15.10
CA MET A 134 2.31 8.11 -13.77
C MET A 134 2.15 9.62 -13.75
N ARG A 135 2.94 10.33 -14.56
CA ARG A 135 2.83 11.79 -14.72
C ARG A 135 1.47 12.17 -15.32
N ALA A 136 1.06 11.49 -16.38
CA ALA A 136 -0.26 11.69 -16.99
C ALA A 136 -1.42 11.42 -16.03
N ILE A 137 -1.30 10.38 -15.18
CA ILE A 137 -2.27 10.10 -14.12
C ILE A 137 -2.31 11.26 -13.11
N GLN A 138 -1.16 11.72 -12.63
CA GLN A 138 -1.07 12.81 -11.63
C GLN A 138 -1.69 14.12 -12.15
N GLU A 139 -1.35 14.52 -13.37
CA GLU A 139 -1.92 15.71 -14.03
C GLU A 139 -3.46 15.63 -14.13
N SER A 140 -4.01 14.43 -14.35
CA SER A 140 -5.46 14.26 -14.46
C SER A 140 -6.20 14.23 -13.11
N VAL A 141 -5.55 13.82 -12.02
CA VAL A 141 -6.14 13.81 -10.66
C VAL A 141 -6.01 15.18 -9.99
N SER A 142 -4.94 15.90 -10.30
CA SER A 142 -4.63 17.23 -9.78
C SER A 142 -4.33 18.19 -10.93
N PRO A 143 -5.34 18.55 -11.76
CA PRO A 143 -5.18 19.60 -12.75
C PRO A 143 -5.08 20.94 -12.01
N ASP A 144 -3.85 21.43 -11.83
CA ASP A 144 -3.50 22.78 -11.38
C ASP A 144 -4.05 23.19 -9.99
N ASP A 145 -3.24 22.98 -8.95
CA ASP A 145 -3.20 23.84 -7.74
C ASP A 145 -2.39 25.13 -8.01
N ASP A 146 -2.09 25.42 -9.28
CA ASP A 146 -1.39 26.60 -9.76
C ASP A 146 -2.38 27.48 -10.53
N GLU A 147 -3.19 28.25 -9.80
CA GLU A 147 -3.70 29.61 -10.11
C GLU A 147 -5.04 29.89 -9.38
N ASP A 148 -4.94 30.74 -8.34
CA ASP A 148 -5.97 31.49 -7.62
C ASP A 148 -6.72 30.86 -6.41
N ASP A 149 -6.41 31.47 -5.24
CA ASP A 149 -7.33 31.84 -4.17
C ASP A 149 -7.86 30.77 -3.19
N GLU A 150 -6.97 30.21 -2.37
CA GLU A 150 -7.30 30.09 -0.94
C GLU A 150 -6.12 30.60 -0.10
N ARG A 151 -6.24 31.85 0.40
CA ARG A 151 -5.58 32.17 1.68
C ARG A 151 -5.99 31.06 2.64
N GLU A 152 -5.05 30.18 2.96
CA GLU A 152 -5.33 29.06 3.84
C GLU A 152 -6.02 29.59 5.10
N PRO A 153 -7.07 28.93 5.62
CA PRO A 153 -7.93 29.50 6.66
C PRO A 153 -7.17 29.90 7.95
N TRP A 154 -5.97 29.36 8.15
CA TRP A 154 -5.06 29.78 9.22
C TRP A 154 -4.39 31.14 8.96
N ALA A 155 -4.14 31.53 7.70
CA ALA A 155 -3.61 32.85 7.34
C ALA A 155 -4.61 33.98 7.64
N ALA A 156 -5.92 33.68 7.59
CA ALA A 156 -6.96 34.62 8.02
C ALA A 156 -6.91 34.92 9.54
N SER A 157 -6.41 33.97 10.35
CA SER A 157 -6.29 34.15 11.79
C SER A 157 -5.08 35.02 12.19
N ALA A 158 -4.07 35.16 11.31
CA ALA A 158 -2.89 35.99 11.55
C ALA A 158 -3.17 37.50 11.37
N THR A 159 -4.20 37.89 10.62
CA THR A 159 -4.50 39.30 10.32
C THR A 159 -5.59 39.91 11.20
N MET A 160 -6.34 39.10 11.97
CA MET A 160 -7.46 39.58 12.77
C MET A 160 -7.05 40.17 14.14
N THR A 161 -5.78 40.07 14.53
CA THR A 161 -5.31 40.62 15.81
C THR A 161 -3.89 41.21 15.75
N GLY A 162 -3.71 42.19 14.86
CA GLY A 162 -2.69 43.24 15.03
C GLY A 162 -1.25 42.88 14.62
N THR A 163 -0.63 43.83 13.91
CA THR A 163 0.76 43.88 13.42
C THR A 163 1.13 42.83 12.36
N SER A 164 1.01 43.22 11.09
CA SER A 164 1.75 42.55 10.02
C SER A 164 3.26 42.73 10.25
N TYR A 165 4.04 41.71 9.92
CA TYR A 165 5.50 41.72 10.09
C TYR A 165 6.18 42.88 9.33
N GLU A 166 5.60 43.33 8.22
CA GLU A 166 6.05 44.49 7.43
C GLU A 166 6.05 45.82 8.20
N GLU A 167 5.23 45.99 9.24
CA GLU A 167 5.24 47.23 10.04
C GLU A 167 6.40 47.28 11.05
N THR A 168 7.04 46.12 11.34
CA THR A 168 8.10 46.03 12.37
C THR A 168 9.52 46.14 11.78
N VAL A 169 9.69 45.89 10.49
CA VAL A 169 10.96 46.14 9.78
C VAL A 169 10.94 47.55 9.21
N GLY A 170 11.42 48.50 10.03
CA GLY A 170 11.40 49.92 9.74
C GLY A 170 11.91 50.28 8.34
N ASN A 171 11.06 50.99 7.60
CA ASN A 171 11.44 51.82 6.46
C ASN A 171 12.35 52.95 6.99
N GLN A 172 13.66 52.74 6.93
CA GLN A 172 14.64 53.81 7.00
C GLN A 172 15.23 53.96 5.61
N ASP A 173 14.68 54.95 4.91
CA ASP A 173 15.29 55.61 3.77
C ASP A 173 16.73 56.01 4.15
N ASP A 174 17.71 55.61 3.34
CA ASP A 174 18.91 56.40 3.14
C ASP A 174 19.34 56.24 1.67
N ASP A 175 19.24 57.38 1.01
CA ASP A 175 19.75 57.73 -0.30
C ASP A 175 21.20 57.26 -0.50
N ASP A 176 21.51 56.64 -1.64
CA ASP A 176 22.81 56.82 -2.33
C ASP A 176 22.69 56.36 -3.79
N LEU A 177 22.19 57.28 -4.61
CA LEU A 177 22.39 57.35 -6.05
C LEU A 177 23.90 57.39 -6.35
N HIS A 178 24.47 56.26 -6.75
CA HIS A 178 25.80 56.20 -7.34
C HIS A 178 25.74 55.57 -8.75
N ASP A 179 25.53 56.47 -9.71
CA ASP A 179 26.33 56.62 -10.93
C ASP A 179 27.37 55.52 -11.22
N LEU A 180 27.01 54.59 -12.11
CA LEU A 180 27.96 53.80 -12.90
C LEU A 180 27.46 53.71 -14.34
N GLU A 181 27.91 54.67 -15.15
CA GLU A 181 28.08 54.49 -16.60
C GLU A 181 29.00 53.28 -16.84
N LEU A 182 28.45 52.23 -17.45
CA LEU A 182 29.22 51.20 -18.13
C LEU A 182 28.78 51.20 -19.59
N ASP A 183 29.52 51.97 -20.39
CA ASP A 183 29.77 51.63 -21.78
C ASP A 183 30.56 50.33 -21.78
N ASP A 184 30.00 49.25 -22.30
CA ASP A 184 30.78 48.10 -22.76
C ASP A 184 30.08 47.50 -23.98
N ASP A 185 30.91 47.16 -24.93
CA ASP A 185 30.72 47.07 -26.34
C ASP A 185 30.27 45.68 -26.79
N GLY A 186 29.68 45.63 -27.98
CA GLY A 186 28.97 44.46 -28.48
C GLY A 186 29.83 43.21 -28.65
N GLU A 187 29.14 42.08 -28.65
CA GLU A 187 29.25 41.09 -29.71
C GLU A 187 27.91 40.34 -29.79
N GLU A 188 27.24 40.50 -30.93
CA GLU A 188 26.11 39.67 -31.37
C GLU A 188 26.73 38.35 -31.82
N ASP A 189 26.76 37.33 -30.96
CA ASP A 189 27.10 35.97 -31.37
C ASP A 189 25.83 35.23 -31.79
N ASP A 190 25.70 35.14 -33.11
CA ASP A 190 24.79 34.33 -33.90
C ASP A 190 25.12 32.84 -33.66
N GLU A 191 24.65 32.29 -32.54
CA GLU A 191 24.69 30.85 -32.30
C GLU A 191 23.59 30.19 -33.15
N GLU A 192 24.06 29.83 -34.35
CA GLU A 192 23.47 28.96 -35.36
C GLU A 192 22.60 27.87 -34.72
N LEU A 193 21.31 27.87 -35.07
CA LEU A 193 20.36 26.80 -34.75
C LEU A 193 20.88 25.48 -35.34
N GLY A 194 21.57 24.71 -34.50
CA GLY A 194 21.86 23.31 -34.74
C GLY A 194 20.54 22.54 -34.77
N ASP A 195 20.10 22.21 -35.98
CA ASP A 195 19.15 21.16 -36.28
C ASP A 195 19.82 19.81 -35.93
N ASP A 196 20.06 19.58 -34.65
CA ASP A 196 20.35 18.25 -34.13
C ASP A 196 19.00 17.56 -33.93
N ASP A 197 18.40 17.12 -35.05
CA ASP A 197 17.47 15.98 -35.09
C ASP A 197 18.28 14.71 -34.73
N ASP A 198 18.86 14.69 -33.53
CA ASP A 198 19.14 13.43 -32.85
C ASP A 198 17.78 12.95 -32.36
N ASP A 199 17.12 12.15 -33.20
CA ASP A 199 16.14 11.15 -32.79
C ASP A 199 16.86 10.23 -31.78
N GLU A 200 17.07 10.72 -30.56
CA GLU A 200 17.31 9.91 -29.39
C GLU A 200 16.06 9.03 -29.27
N GLU A 201 16.14 7.81 -29.81
CA GLU A 201 15.34 6.70 -29.30
C GLU A 201 15.70 6.61 -27.82
N GLU A 202 15.03 7.41 -26.97
CA GLU A 202 15.12 7.32 -25.52
C GLU A 202 14.90 5.84 -25.22
N ASP A 203 15.94 5.17 -24.73
CA ASP A 203 15.88 3.78 -24.30
C ASP A 203 14.79 3.71 -23.22
N LEU A 204 13.55 3.41 -23.61
CA LEU A 204 12.36 3.32 -22.75
C LEU A 204 12.57 2.31 -21.60
N ASP A 205 13.61 1.49 -21.73
CA ASP A 205 14.07 0.51 -20.75
C ASP A 205 14.67 1.14 -19.48
N ASP A 206 15.15 2.40 -19.52
CA ASP A 206 15.78 3.10 -18.38
C ASP A 206 14.83 4.06 -17.64
N GLN A 207 13.57 4.16 -18.06
CA GLN A 207 12.62 5.06 -17.44
C GLN A 207 12.20 4.55 -16.05
N PRO A 208 12.10 5.40 -15.01
CA PRO A 208 11.78 4.93 -13.67
C PRO A 208 10.35 4.39 -13.63
N HIS A 209 10.19 3.24 -12.98
CA HIS A 209 8.91 2.57 -12.84
C HIS A 209 8.36 2.75 -11.43
N PHE A 210 7.05 2.95 -11.33
CA PHE A 210 6.33 3.15 -10.07
C PHE A 210 5.39 1.97 -9.77
N PRO A 211 5.46 1.37 -8.57
CA PRO A 211 4.59 0.26 -8.22
C PRO A 211 3.18 0.74 -7.87
N LEU A 212 2.18 0.26 -8.59
CA LEU A 212 0.77 0.37 -8.26
C LEU A 212 0.22 -0.99 -7.79
N VAL A 213 -0.23 -1.07 -6.54
CA VAL A 213 -0.77 -2.31 -5.96
C VAL A 213 -2.12 -2.69 -6.58
N ILE A 214 -2.14 -3.64 -7.51
CA ILE A 214 -3.35 -4.08 -8.22
C ILE A 214 -4.23 -5.04 -7.42
N GLY A 215 -3.72 -5.60 -6.32
CA GLY A 215 -4.53 -6.29 -5.32
C GLY A 215 -3.73 -7.25 -4.44
N ALA A 216 -4.42 -7.89 -3.49
CA ALA A 216 -3.81 -8.80 -2.55
C ALA A 216 -4.63 -10.10 -2.39
N VAL A 217 -3.92 -11.20 -2.19
CA VAL A 217 -4.45 -12.54 -1.99
C VAL A 217 -3.94 -13.05 -0.64
N LEU A 218 -4.85 -13.63 0.16
CA LEU A 218 -4.50 -14.22 1.43
C LEU A 218 -4.80 -15.71 1.41
N ARG A 219 -3.79 -16.52 1.70
CA ARG A 219 -3.91 -17.97 1.85
C ARG A 219 -3.70 -18.36 3.30
N PHE A 220 -4.76 -18.84 3.93
CA PHE A 220 -4.76 -19.26 5.32
C PHE A 220 -4.03 -20.59 5.54
N PRO A 221 -3.55 -20.88 6.76
CA PRO A 221 -2.79 -22.08 7.06
C PRO A 221 -3.48 -23.38 6.61
N GLU A 222 -4.80 -23.45 6.73
CA GLU A 222 -5.62 -24.63 6.38
C GLU A 222 -5.64 -24.89 4.87
N ASN A 223 -5.38 -23.86 4.07
CA ASN A 223 -5.38 -23.89 2.62
C ASN A 223 -3.97 -23.96 2.01
N ARG A 224 -2.92 -24.06 2.85
CA ARG A 224 -1.54 -24.19 2.38
C ARG A 224 -1.32 -25.56 1.73
N LYS A 225 -0.59 -25.57 0.62
CA LYS A 225 -0.20 -26.83 -0.07
C LYS A 225 1.16 -27.33 0.41
N PHE A 226 2.04 -26.40 0.77
CA PHE A 226 3.41 -26.58 1.26
C PHE A 226 3.57 -25.88 2.61
N PRO A 227 2.92 -26.37 3.69
CA PRO A 227 2.89 -25.67 4.98
C PRO A 227 4.26 -25.49 5.64
N SER A 228 5.25 -26.31 5.26
CA SER A 228 6.62 -26.31 5.80
C SER A 228 7.65 -25.63 4.91
N ASP A 229 7.27 -25.18 3.71
CA ASP A 229 8.19 -24.58 2.74
C ASP A 229 7.54 -23.33 2.14
N PHE A 230 7.97 -22.18 2.64
CA PHE A 230 7.36 -20.91 2.27
C PHE A 230 7.63 -20.53 0.81
N GLU A 231 8.83 -20.80 0.29
CA GLU A 231 9.18 -20.44 -1.08
C GLU A 231 8.35 -21.24 -2.08
N LEU A 232 8.19 -22.56 -1.85
CA LEU A 232 7.31 -23.40 -2.66
C LEU A 232 5.83 -23.02 -2.52
N GLU A 233 5.41 -22.57 -1.33
CA GLU A 233 4.05 -22.09 -1.12
C GLU A 233 3.77 -20.81 -1.91
N VAL A 234 4.73 -19.88 -1.94
CA VAL A 234 4.62 -18.64 -2.72
C VAL A 234 4.62 -18.94 -4.22
N ASP A 235 5.46 -19.85 -4.72
CA ASP A 235 5.44 -20.27 -6.13
C ASP A 235 4.07 -20.84 -6.53
N ASP A 236 3.48 -21.69 -5.70
CA ASP A 236 2.15 -22.24 -5.95
C ASP A 236 1.03 -21.19 -5.84
N LEU A 237 1.12 -20.28 -4.87
CA LEU A 237 0.23 -19.13 -4.76
C LEU A 237 0.25 -18.31 -6.03
N MET A 238 1.44 -18.04 -6.56
CA MET A 238 1.62 -17.23 -7.75
C MET A 238 1.14 -17.90 -9.02
N ARG A 239 1.42 -19.19 -9.18
CA ARG A 239 0.82 -19.97 -10.25
C ARG A 239 -0.71 -19.95 -10.15
N ALA A 240 -1.27 -20.07 -8.96
CA ALA A 240 -2.72 -19.99 -8.76
C ALA A 240 -3.29 -18.62 -9.15
N ILE A 241 -2.59 -17.53 -8.85
CA ILE A 241 -3.01 -16.17 -9.23
C ILE A 241 -2.97 -15.99 -10.75
N LEU A 242 -1.85 -16.35 -11.40
CA LEU A 242 -1.69 -16.23 -12.85
C LEU A 242 -2.64 -17.14 -13.66
N GLU A 243 -3.14 -18.20 -13.04
CA GLU A 243 -4.17 -19.08 -13.60
C GLU A 243 -5.60 -18.67 -13.21
N GLY A 244 -5.78 -17.60 -12.41
CA GLY A 244 -7.09 -17.09 -11.98
C GLY A 244 -7.82 -17.99 -10.98
N ARG A 245 -7.08 -18.85 -10.28
CA ARG A 245 -7.59 -19.75 -9.24
C ARG A 245 -7.49 -19.15 -7.84
N ALA A 246 -6.87 -17.99 -7.69
CA ALA A 246 -6.71 -17.30 -6.41
C ALA A 246 -7.94 -16.45 -6.06
N MET A 247 -8.24 -16.39 -4.76
CA MET A 247 -9.36 -15.63 -4.21
C MET A 247 -8.85 -14.37 -3.50
N ASP A 248 -9.60 -13.28 -3.60
CA ASP A 248 -9.25 -11.99 -2.97
C ASP A 248 -9.09 -12.13 -1.44
N ALA A 249 -8.09 -11.46 -0.87
CA ALA A 249 -7.78 -11.53 0.55
C ALA A 249 -8.95 -11.08 1.45
N SER A 250 -9.66 -10.02 1.07
CA SER A 250 -10.77 -9.48 1.86
C SER A 250 -11.96 -10.44 1.83
N GLU A 251 -12.24 -11.02 0.67
CA GLU A 251 -13.31 -12.01 0.52
C GLU A 251 -12.99 -13.28 1.32
N LYS A 252 -11.75 -13.78 1.23
CA LYS A 252 -11.35 -14.99 1.95
C LYS A 252 -11.32 -14.80 3.47
N ARG A 253 -10.97 -13.60 3.96
CA ARG A 253 -11.10 -13.26 5.39
C ARG A 253 -12.54 -13.32 5.85
N ILE A 254 -13.48 -12.76 5.09
CA ILE A 254 -14.91 -12.79 5.43
C ILE A 254 -15.41 -14.24 5.42
N ASP A 255 -15.07 -15.02 4.40
CA ASP A 255 -15.44 -16.44 4.27
C ASP A 255 -14.98 -17.25 5.48
N ASN A 256 -13.70 -17.12 5.87
CA ASN A 256 -13.16 -17.82 7.04
C ASN A 256 -13.79 -17.37 8.37
N LEU A 257 -14.16 -16.09 8.51
CA LEU A 257 -14.87 -15.61 9.70
C LEU A 257 -16.29 -16.19 9.79
N LEU A 258 -16.92 -16.47 8.64
CA LEU A 258 -18.27 -17.06 8.57
C LEU A 258 -18.25 -18.58 8.78
N GLU A 259 -17.22 -19.29 8.30
CA GLU A 259 -17.07 -20.74 8.52
C GLU A 259 -16.64 -21.12 9.95
N GLY A 260 -16.09 -20.16 10.71
CA GLY A 260 -15.67 -20.33 12.10
C GLY A 260 -16.77 -20.22 13.16
N MET A 261 -18.05 -20.11 12.77
CA MET A 261 -19.22 -19.95 13.65
C MET A 261 -20.10 -21.21 13.68
#